data_AF-A0A7I7QM62-F1
#
_entry.id   AF-A0A7I7QM62-F1
#
_cell.length_a   1.000
_cell.length_b   1.000
_cell.length_c   1.000
_cell.angle_alpha   90.00
_cell.angle_beta   90.00
_cell.angle_gamma   90.00
#
_symmetry.space_group_name_H-M   'P 1'
#
loop_
_entity.id
_entity.type
_entity.pdbx_description
1 polymer ?
#
loop_
_entity_poly.entity_id
_entity_poly.type
_entity_poly.pdbx_seq_one_letter_code
_entity_poly.pdbx_strand_id
1 'polypeptide(L)'
;MTVVRVVGPPLAGVDGVVTALRAALPAHVVVTRDGATAPDAVVTVVSAVAPLTRSDWEPLRRAAEDGGRVVGVVSKIDAHRGWREVLAADRLRVGGWSPRHRTIPWVGVAAAPDLGEPHLGDLVELLTDPRPVEPPRADAVEVRTALARTRLQLLRVVRDRCSTLRVVLREDAAAVPSGGVARFESDARGSVDAVLADLDAEITRAIAVAATDLGVDVPADAVAPDRQDPPAPPRTTSRRLEGRLMAVLGAGFGLGVALAIGRVLTGLAGGPPALGIGAGVAVGLALVAWMVRTRRLLHDRAVLDGWVVEAVAALRWHAESVVAERLLAAEVEWMRRRRAGP
;
A
#
# COMPACT_ATOMS: atom_id res chain seq x y z
N MET A 1 -26.88 42.01 -4.97
CA MET A 1 -26.20 42.19 -3.67
C MET A 1 -26.21 40.82 -3.03
N THR A 2 -25.07 40.15 -3.01
CA THR A 2 -24.98 38.71 -2.69
C THR A 2 -24.98 38.51 -1.17
N VAL A 3 -25.86 37.66 -0.66
CA VAL A 3 -25.97 37.32 0.76
C VAL A 3 -25.15 36.07 1.06
N VAL A 4 -24.13 36.22 1.91
CA VAL A 4 -23.28 35.12 2.38
C VAL A 4 -23.61 34.81 3.83
N ARG A 5 -24.08 33.60 4.11
CA ARG A 5 -24.35 33.16 5.48
C ARG A 5 -23.18 32.36 6.02
N VAL A 6 -22.67 32.70 7.20
CA VAL A 6 -21.58 31.98 7.87
C VAL A 6 -22.14 31.25 9.08
N VAL A 7 -21.94 29.93 9.13
CA VAL A 7 -22.43 29.04 10.20
C VAL A 7 -21.30 28.14 10.68
N GLY A 8 -21.40 27.59 11.89
CA GLY A 8 -20.42 26.65 12.43
C GLY A 8 -20.73 26.30 13.89
N PRO A 9 -20.11 25.25 14.44
CA PRO A 9 -20.23 24.93 15.86
C PRO A 9 -19.60 26.02 16.73
N PRO A 10 -19.99 26.09 18.02
CA PRO A 10 -19.37 27.01 18.97
C PRO A 10 -17.84 26.90 18.97
N LEU A 11 -17.15 28.02 19.12
CA LEU A 11 -15.68 28.11 19.15
C LEU A 11 -14.96 27.72 17.85
N ALA A 12 -15.68 27.45 16.75
CA ALA A 12 -15.08 27.21 15.44
C ALA A 12 -14.47 28.46 14.78
N GLY A 13 -14.56 29.64 15.40
CA GLY A 13 -14.02 30.89 14.83
C GLY A 13 -14.92 31.55 13.79
N VAL A 14 -16.23 31.29 13.83
CA VAL A 14 -17.24 31.91 12.95
C VAL A 14 -17.15 33.44 12.96
N ASP A 15 -17.05 34.08 14.13
CA ASP A 15 -17.01 35.54 14.25
C ASP A 15 -15.77 36.16 13.59
N GLY A 16 -14.62 35.48 13.69
CA GLY A 16 -13.40 35.88 13.01
C GLY A 16 -13.59 35.83 11.49
N VAL A 17 -14.15 34.72 10.97
CA VAL A 17 -14.43 34.56 9.54
C VAL A 17 -15.43 35.62 9.04
N VAL A 18 -16.49 35.89 9.80
CA VAL A 18 -17.49 36.93 9.45
C VAL A 18 -16.84 38.30 9.37
N THR A 19 -16.03 38.67 10.36
CA THR A 19 -15.35 39.96 10.42
C THR A 19 -14.41 40.13 9.24
N ALA A 20 -13.60 39.11 8.96
CA ALA A 20 -12.64 39.17 7.88
C ALA A 20 -13.29 39.13 6.48
N LEU A 21 -14.37 38.36 6.30
CA LEU A 21 -15.16 38.37 5.05
C LEU A 21 -15.83 39.72 4.78
N ARG A 22 -16.36 40.39 5.81
CA ARG A 22 -16.94 41.74 5.64
C ARG A 22 -15.89 42.76 5.18
N ALA A 23 -14.66 42.65 5.68
CA ALA A 23 -13.56 43.50 5.25
C ALA A 23 -13.12 43.17 3.80
N ALA A 24 -13.03 41.88 3.45
CA ALA A 24 -12.58 41.44 2.13
C ALA A 24 -13.64 41.60 1.02
N LEU A 25 -14.93 41.56 1.36
CA LEU A 25 -16.06 41.59 0.43
C LEU A 25 -17.08 42.67 0.80
N PRO A 26 -16.72 43.97 0.71
CA PRO A 26 -17.60 45.07 1.13
C PRO A 26 -18.91 45.18 0.33
N ALA A 27 -18.96 44.59 -0.88
CA ALA A 27 -20.16 44.54 -1.70
C ALA A 27 -21.15 43.39 -1.34
N HIS A 28 -20.76 42.51 -0.40
CA HIS A 28 -21.55 41.35 0.01
C HIS A 28 -22.17 41.56 1.40
N VAL A 29 -23.35 40.98 1.62
CA VAL A 29 -24.02 41.00 2.93
C VAL A 29 -23.68 39.72 3.68
N VAL A 30 -22.80 39.83 4.68
CA VAL A 30 -22.38 38.67 5.48
C VAL A 30 -23.20 38.58 6.76
N VAL A 31 -23.92 37.47 6.94
CA VAL A 31 -24.84 37.22 8.08
C VAL A 31 -24.50 35.91 8.80
N THR A 32 -24.86 35.81 10.07
CA THR A 32 -24.67 34.58 10.88
C THR A 32 -25.99 33.88 11.25
N ARG A 33 -27.11 34.56 11.07
CA ARG A 33 -28.46 34.07 11.39
C ARG A 33 -29.32 34.06 10.13
N ASP A 34 -30.35 33.24 10.17
CA ASP A 34 -31.35 33.18 9.11
C ASP A 34 -32.10 34.51 9.01
N GLY A 35 -32.37 34.92 7.77
CA GLY A 35 -33.16 36.10 7.43
C GLY A 35 -34.36 35.72 6.58
N ALA A 36 -35.14 36.72 6.17
CA ALA A 36 -36.29 36.52 5.29
C ALA A 36 -35.90 36.06 3.86
N THR A 37 -34.66 36.32 3.45
CA THR A 37 -34.13 35.99 2.11
C THR A 37 -33.17 34.80 2.21
N ALA A 38 -33.30 33.83 1.29
CA ALA A 38 -32.38 32.72 1.19
C ALA A 38 -30.96 33.21 0.81
N PRO A 39 -29.88 32.67 1.41
CA PRO A 39 -28.53 33.10 1.10
C PRO A 39 -28.06 32.54 -0.26
N ASP A 40 -27.32 33.35 -1.02
CA ASP A 40 -26.68 32.93 -2.28
C ASP A 40 -25.54 31.92 -2.02
N ALA A 41 -24.85 32.09 -0.89
CA ALA A 41 -23.80 31.18 -0.45
C ALA A 41 -23.81 30.96 1.07
N VAL A 42 -23.43 29.76 1.49
CA VAL A 42 -23.30 29.35 2.89
C VAL A 42 -21.89 28.87 3.16
N VAL A 43 -21.20 29.55 4.06
CA VAL A 43 -19.86 29.19 4.54
C VAL A 43 -20.02 28.43 5.86
N THR A 44 -19.61 27.17 5.88
CA THR A 44 -19.63 26.33 7.09
C THR A 44 -18.22 26.27 7.68
N VAL A 45 -18.05 26.83 8.87
CA VAL A 45 -16.76 26.97 9.54
C VAL A 45 -16.61 25.87 10.57
N VAL A 46 -15.48 25.15 10.53
CA VAL A 46 -15.05 24.15 11.52
C VAL A 46 -13.64 24.47 11.98
N SER A 47 -13.24 23.98 13.15
CA SER A 47 -11.94 24.31 13.74
C SER A 47 -10.84 23.34 13.28
N ALA A 48 -9.64 23.83 12.98
CA ALA A 48 -8.46 22.97 12.76
C ALA A 48 -7.99 22.20 14.01
N VAL A 49 -8.58 22.46 15.18
CA VAL A 49 -8.26 21.77 16.44
C VAL A 49 -8.48 20.26 16.33
N ALA A 50 -9.61 19.85 15.76
CA ALA A 50 -10.00 18.45 15.65
C ALA A 50 -11.03 18.26 14.54
N PRO A 51 -11.10 17.07 13.94
CA PRO A 51 -12.11 16.78 12.92
C PRO A 51 -13.54 16.81 13.48
N LEU A 52 -14.50 17.11 12.61
CA LEU A 52 -15.93 17.19 12.90
C LEU A 52 -16.46 15.94 13.63
N THR A 53 -17.13 16.18 14.76
CA THR A 53 -17.87 15.14 15.48
C THR A 53 -19.34 15.11 15.05
N ARG A 54 -20.06 14.04 15.41
CA ARG A 54 -21.48 13.86 15.03
C ARG A 54 -22.39 14.96 15.57
N SER A 55 -22.08 15.56 16.72
CA SER A 55 -22.84 16.69 17.27
C SER A 55 -22.64 17.99 16.48
N ASP A 56 -21.51 18.12 15.78
CA ASP A 56 -21.13 19.34 15.07
C ASP A 56 -21.73 19.42 13.65
N TRP A 57 -22.44 18.36 13.21
CA TRP A 57 -22.95 18.23 11.84
C TRP A 57 -24.18 19.08 11.55
N GLU A 58 -24.95 19.42 12.57
CA GLU A 58 -26.28 19.97 12.40
C GLU A 58 -26.30 21.33 11.66
N PRO A 59 -25.40 22.29 11.95
CA PRO A 59 -25.30 23.52 11.16
C PRO A 59 -24.94 23.28 9.69
N LEU A 60 -24.06 22.30 9.42
CA LEU A 60 -23.62 21.96 8.07
C LEU A 60 -24.73 21.25 7.27
N ARG A 61 -25.47 20.35 7.91
CA ARG A 61 -26.58 19.63 7.27
C ARG A 61 -27.69 20.59 6.84
N ARG A 62 -28.06 21.53 7.70
CA ARG A 62 -29.04 22.59 7.37
C ARG A 62 -28.54 23.51 6.27
N ALA A 63 -27.27 23.93 6.33
CA ALA A 63 -26.65 24.75 5.28
C ALA A 63 -26.76 24.10 3.90
N ALA A 64 -26.62 22.77 3.81
CA ALA A 64 -26.74 22.02 2.57
C ALA A 64 -28.19 21.78 2.10
N GLU A 65 -29.19 22.12 2.89
CA GLU A 65 -30.61 22.03 2.55
C GLU A 65 -31.16 23.35 1.97
N ASP A 66 -30.51 24.49 2.24
CA ASP A 66 -31.01 25.84 1.93
C ASP A 66 -30.77 26.32 0.48
N GLY A 67 -30.37 25.42 -0.43
CA GLY A 67 -30.32 25.68 -1.88
C GLY A 67 -29.22 26.62 -2.40
N GLY A 68 -28.49 27.32 -1.52
CA GLY A 68 -27.34 28.16 -1.86
C GLY A 68 -26.03 27.38 -2.04
N ARG A 69 -25.01 28.03 -2.61
CA ARG A 69 -23.66 27.44 -2.75
C ARG A 69 -23.05 27.17 -1.36
N VAL A 70 -22.64 25.94 -1.05
CA VAL A 70 -22.01 25.63 0.24
C VAL A 70 -20.49 25.54 0.11
N VAL A 71 -19.74 26.16 1.04
CA VAL A 71 -18.27 26.08 1.14
C VAL A 71 -17.85 25.65 2.55
N GLY A 72 -17.08 24.57 2.63
CA GLY A 72 -16.38 24.08 3.82
C GLY A 72 -15.16 24.93 4.17
N VAL A 73 -15.06 25.37 5.42
CA VAL A 73 -13.91 26.13 5.92
C VAL A 73 -13.34 25.47 7.16
N VAL A 74 -12.06 25.12 7.13
CA VAL A 74 -11.29 24.77 8.32
C VAL A 74 -10.57 26.03 8.79
N SER A 75 -10.97 26.58 9.92
CA SER A 75 -10.42 27.81 10.50
C SER A 75 -9.22 27.53 11.42
N LYS A 76 -8.49 28.58 11.82
CA LYS A 76 -7.34 28.52 12.76
C LYS A 76 -6.16 27.70 12.21
N ILE A 77 -5.96 27.71 10.90
CA ILE A 77 -4.86 26.99 10.25
C ILE A 77 -3.48 27.55 10.64
N ASP A 78 -3.45 28.79 11.11
CA ASP A 78 -2.28 29.48 11.65
C ASP A 78 -1.82 28.85 12.99
N ALA A 79 -2.76 28.44 13.83
CA ALA A 79 -2.47 27.83 15.13
C ALA A 79 -2.20 26.31 15.06
N HIS A 80 -2.65 25.63 14.01
CA HIS A 80 -2.66 24.16 13.95
C HIS A 80 -1.97 23.61 12.70
N ARG A 81 -0.73 23.14 12.84
CA ARG A 81 0.07 22.61 11.71
C ARG A 81 -0.55 21.40 10.99
N GLY A 82 -1.35 20.59 11.69
CA GLY A 82 -2.03 19.38 11.16
C GLY A 82 -3.42 19.65 10.55
N TRP A 83 -3.70 20.90 10.17
CA TRP A 83 -5.03 21.28 9.66
C TRP A 83 -5.41 20.58 8.34
N ARG A 84 -4.42 20.18 7.52
CA ARG A 84 -4.67 19.51 6.23
C ARG A 84 -5.24 18.11 6.42
N GLU A 85 -4.77 17.40 7.44
CA GLU A 85 -5.30 16.10 7.85
C GLU A 85 -6.72 16.23 8.39
N VAL A 86 -6.99 17.28 9.18
CA VAL A 86 -8.34 17.61 9.68
C VAL A 86 -9.28 17.90 8.50
N LEU A 87 -8.87 18.75 7.56
CA LEU A 87 -9.64 19.06 6.35
C LEU A 87 -9.93 17.81 5.53
N ALA A 88 -8.93 16.95 5.30
CA ALA A 88 -9.11 15.71 4.55
C ALA A 88 -10.10 14.77 5.24
N ALA A 89 -10.01 14.64 6.57
CA ALA A 89 -10.93 13.83 7.36
C ALA A 89 -12.37 14.36 7.31
N ASP A 90 -12.55 15.67 7.41
CA ASP A 90 -13.87 16.31 7.38
C ASP A 90 -14.52 16.21 6.00
N ARG A 91 -13.74 16.45 4.94
CA ARG A 91 -14.17 16.24 3.56
C ARG A 91 -14.63 14.80 3.32
N LEU A 92 -13.89 13.80 3.83
CA LEU A 92 -14.27 12.39 3.71
C LEU A 92 -15.56 12.08 4.46
N ARG A 93 -15.72 12.57 5.70
CA ARG A 93 -16.94 12.34 6.50
C ARG A 93 -18.17 12.95 5.84
N VAL A 94 -18.07 14.22 5.46
CA VAL A 94 -19.17 14.99 4.87
C VAL A 94 -19.55 14.45 3.49
N GLY A 95 -18.56 14.05 2.68
CA GLY A 95 -18.81 13.39 1.40
C GLY A 95 -19.51 12.03 1.51
N GLY A 96 -19.55 11.42 2.70
CA GLY A 96 -20.30 10.20 2.96
C GLY A 96 -21.81 10.39 3.11
N TRP A 97 -22.29 11.61 3.38
CA TRP A 97 -23.70 11.82 3.74
C TRP A 97 -24.65 11.71 2.56
N SER A 98 -24.30 12.32 1.42
CA SER A 98 -25.04 12.15 0.16
C SER A 98 -24.21 12.69 -1.03
N PRO A 99 -24.59 12.40 -2.28
CA PRO A 99 -23.84 12.82 -3.46
C PRO A 99 -23.56 14.33 -3.51
N ARG A 100 -24.53 15.17 -3.11
CA ARG A 100 -24.37 16.65 -3.06
C ARG A 100 -23.28 17.12 -2.10
N HIS A 101 -22.94 16.34 -1.07
CA HIS A 101 -21.94 16.76 -0.08
C HIS A 101 -20.51 16.41 -0.51
N ARG A 102 -20.33 15.45 -1.42
CA ARG A 102 -19.02 15.10 -1.99
C ARG A 102 -18.37 16.24 -2.76
N THR A 103 -19.21 17.16 -3.21
CA THR A 103 -18.86 18.22 -4.15
C THR A 103 -18.66 19.57 -3.46
N ILE A 104 -18.90 19.64 -2.14
CA ILE A 104 -18.65 20.83 -1.35
C ILE A 104 -17.14 21.11 -1.37
N PRO A 105 -16.68 22.28 -1.84
CA PRO A 105 -15.27 22.68 -1.73
C PRO A 105 -14.90 22.90 -0.27
N TRP A 106 -13.68 22.54 0.10
CA TRP A 106 -13.12 22.76 1.44
C TRP A 106 -11.83 23.55 1.34
N VAL A 107 -11.72 24.63 2.11
CA VAL A 107 -10.54 25.51 2.17
C VAL A 107 -10.07 25.73 3.61
N GLY A 108 -8.78 26.00 3.78
CA GLY A 108 -8.21 26.41 5.06
C GLY A 108 -8.24 27.93 5.19
N VAL A 109 -8.57 28.46 6.37
CA VAL A 109 -8.66 29.90 6.62
C VAL A 109 -7.98 30.27 7.95
N ALA A 110 -7.21 31.35 7.92
CA ALA A 110 -6.76 32.05 9.12
C ALA A 110 -7.41 33.43 9.13
N ALA A 111 -8.59 33.56 9.75
CA ALA A 111 -9.38 34.79 9.65
C ALA A 111 -8.91 35.90 10.61
N ALA A 112 -8.34 35.51 11.74
CA ALA A 112 -7.80 36.42 12.75
C ALA A 112 -6.54 35.79 13.37
N PRO A 113 -5.45 35.65 12.59
CA PRO A 113 -4.22 35.07 13.09
C PRO A 113 -3.57 35.98 14.14
N ASP A 114 -2.92 35.40 15.15
CA ASP A 114 -2.14 36.16 16.13
C ASP A 114 -0.92 36.84 15.48
N LEU A 115 -0.41 36.27 14.39
CA LEU A 115 0.74 36.76 13.62
C LEU A 115 0.46 36.69 12.12
N GLY A 116 0.63 37.82 11.43
CA GLY A 116 0.48 37.92 9.97
C GLY A 116 -0.89 38.46 9.53
N GLU A 117 -1.09 38.51 8.22
CA GLU A 117 -2.34 38.97 7.61
C GLU A 117 -3.39 37.86 7.55
N PRO A 118 -4.70 38.20 7.61
CA PRO A 118 -5.76 37.23 7.41
C PRO A 118 -5.63 36.47 6.08
N HIS A 119 -5.65 35.14 6.14
CA HIS A 119 -5.56 34.26 4.99
C HIS A 119 -6.95 33.72 4.61
N LEU A 120 -7.60 34.39 3.65
CA LEU A 120 -8.93 34.04 3.12
C LEU A 120 -8.97 33.94 1.59
N GLY A 121 -7.82 34.00 0.90
CA GLY A 121 -7.74 34.11 -0.56
C GLY A 121 -8.62 33.10 -1.30
N ASP A 122 -8.42 31.81 -1.02
CA ASP A 122 -9.19 30.73 -1.64
C ASP A 122 -10.70 30.82 -1.34
N LEU A 123 -11.07 31.27 -0.13
CA LEU A 123 -12.48 31.45 0.24
C LEU A 123 -13.11 32.63 -0.51
N VAL A 124 -12.40 33.74 -0.60
CA VAL A 124 -12.85 34.94 -1.33
C VAL A 124 -13.02 34.61 -2.81
N GLU A 125 -12.07 33.90 -3.41
CA GLU A 125 -12.14 33.45 -4.80
C GLU A 125 -13.39 32.58 -5.03
N LEU A 126 -13.64 31.57 -4.19
CA LEU A 126 -14.83 30.71 -4.31
C LEU A 126 -16.17 31.44 -4.15
N LEU A 127 -16.21 32.52 -3.37
CA LEU A 127 -17.41 33.32 -3.15
C LEU A 127 -17.65 34.37 -4.24
N THR A 128 -16.58 34.81 -4.92
CA THR A 128 -16.64 35.81 -5.98
C THR A 128 -16.69 35.24 -7.39
N ASP A 129 -16.26 33.98 -7.60
CA ASP A 129 -16.35 33.32 -8.91
C ASP A 129 -17.83 33.04 -9.25
N PRO A 130 -18.39 33.70 -10.30
CA PRO A 130 -19.77 33.49 -10.73
C PRO A 130 -20.01 32.11 -11.34
N ARG A 131 -18.96 31.36 -11.68
CA ARG A 131 -19.08 29.99 -12.17
C ARG A 131 -19.45 29.05 -11.02
N PRO A 132 -20.40 28.13 -11.18
CA PRO A 132 -20.66 27.09 -10.20
C PRO A 132 -19.33 26.39 -9.86
N VAL A 133 -19.06 26.14 -8.58
CA VAL A 133 -17.95 25.26 -8.19
C VAL A 133 -18.25 23.91 -8.82
N GLU A 134 -17.54 23.60 -9.90
CA GLU A 134 -17.83 22.38 -10.65
C GLU A 134 -17.50 21.21 -9.71
N PRO A 135 -18.46 20.34 -9.41
CA PRO A 135 -18.18 19.15 -8.60
C PRO A 135 -16.99 18.41 -9.22
N PRO A 136 -16.15 17.67 -8.46
CA PRO A 136 -15.33 16.65 -9.10
C PRO A 136 -16.31 15.84 -9.94
N ARG A 137 -16.13 15.86 -11.28
CA ARG A 137 -17.09 15.27 -12.22
C ARG A 137 -17.47 13.90 -11.67
N ALA A 138 -18.76 13.59 -11.58
CA ALA A 138 -19.23 12.31 -11.03
C ALA A 138 -18.41 11.15 -11.62
N ASP A 139 -18.04 11.29 -12.90
CA ASP A 139 -17.11 10.46 -13.64
C ASP A 139 -15.76 10.20 -12.96
N ALA A 140 -15.07 11.23 -12.47
CA ALA A 140 -13.77 11.09 -11.83
C ALA A 140 -13.87 10.34 -10.49
N VAL A 141 -14.98 10.54 -9.77
CA VAL A 141 -15.23 9.85 -8.49
C VAL A 141 -15.59 8.39 -8.72
N GLU A 142 -16.39 8.10 -9.75
CA GLU A 142 -16.73 6.74 -10.16
C GLU A 142 -15.49 5.96 -10.62
N VAL A 143 -14.68 6.55 -11.49
CA VAL A 143 -13.42 5.95 -11.97
C VAL A 143 -12.48 5.63 -10.81
N ARG A 144 -12.24 6.58 -9.90
CA ARG A 144 -11.37 6.35 -8.73
C ARG A 144 -11.92 5.29 -7.79
N THR A 145 -13.23 5.27 -7.58
CA THR A 145 -13.87 4.26 -6.70
C THR A 145 -13.78 2.87 -7.32
N ALA A 146 -13.99 2.74 -8.62
CA ALA A 146 -13.83 1.48 -9.34
C ALA A 146 -12.37 0.99 -9.28
N LEU A 147 -11.40 1.85 -9.59
CA LEU A 147 -9.97 1.49 -9.52
C LEU A 147 -9.51 1.13 -8.11
N ALA A 148 -9.99 1.84 -7.08
CA ALA A 148 -9.68 1.52 -5.70
C ALA A 148 -10.22 0.13 -5.31
N ARG A 149 -11.44 -0.22 -5.75
CA ARG A 149 -12.02 -1.56 -5.55
C ARG A 149 -11.21 -2.63 -6.28
N THR A 150 -10.90 -2.41 -7.56
CA THR A 150 -10.10 -3.33 -8.38
C THR A 150 -8.72 -3.54 -7.79
N ARG A 151 -8.07 -2.49 -7.31
CA ARG A 151 -6.78 -2.59 -6.60
C ARG A 151 -6.86 -3.52 -5.39
N LEU A 152 -7.86 -3.35 -4.54
CA LEU A 152 -8.03 -4.19 -3.35
C LEU A 152 -8.26 -5.66 -3.70
N GLN A 153 -9.05 -5.92 -4.75
CA GLN A 153 -9.25 -7.28 -5.27
C GLN A 153 -7.93 -7.88 -5.77
N LEU A 154 -7.20 -7.17 -6.63
CA LEU A 154 -5.95 -7.66 -7.22
C LEU A 154 -4.86 -7.91 -6.16
N LEU A 155 -4.71 -7.00 -5.18
CA LEU A 155 -3.76 -7.20 -4.08
C LEU A 155 -4.11 -8.45 -3.25
N ARG A 156 -5.39 -8.78 -3.12
CA ARG A 156 -5.82 -10.02 -2.46
C ARG A 156 -5.45 -11.24 -3.31
N VAL A 157 -5.67 -11.21 -4.62
CA VAL A 157 -5.28 -12.31 -5.52
C VAL A 157 -3.77 -12.53 -5.52
N VAL A 158 -2.97 -11.45 -5.66
CA VAL A 158 -1.50 -11.52 -5.60
C VAL A 158 -1.04 -12.18 -4.30
N ARG A 159 -1.61 -11.77 -3.16
CA ARG A 159 -1.27 -12.35 -1.85
C ARG A 159 -1.59 -13.83 -1.78
N ASP A 160 -2.77 -14.25 -2.23
CA ASP A 160 -3.24 -15.63 -2.19
C ASP A 160 -2.39 -16.56 -3.09
N ARG A 161 -2.08 -16.11 -4.30
CA ARG A 161 -1.18 -16.81 -5.23
C ARG A 161 0.23 -16.94 -4.68
N CYS A 162 0.78 -15.87 -4.10
CA CYS A 162 2.10 -15.91 -3.48
C CYS A 162 2.15 -16.85 -2.26
N SER A 163 1.11 -16.87 -1.40
CA SER A 163 1.05 -17.79 -0.27
C SER A 163 0.95 -19.24 -0.72
N THR A 164 0.14 -19.52 -1.73
CA THR A 164 -0.03 -20.86 -2.31
C THR A 164 1.28 -21.35 -2.92
N LEU A 165 1.92 -20.52 -3.76
CA LEU A 165 3.23 -20.85 -4.34
C LEU A 165 4.28 -21.09 -3.26
N ARG A 166 4.30 -20.30 -2.18
CA ARG A 166 5.25 -20.51 -1.07
C ARG A 166 5.08 -21.87 -0.40
N VAL A 167 3.85 -22.34 -0.23
CA VAL A 167 3.57 -23.66 0.35
C VAL A 167 4.10 -24.75 -0.58
N VAL A 168 3.73 -24.70 -1.86
CA VAL A 168 4.18 -25.67 -2.87
C VAL A 168 5.72 -25.73 -2.96
N LEU A 169 6.37 -24.58 -3.12
CA LEU A 169 7.84 -24.53 -3.23
C LEU A 169 8.56 -25.01 -1.97
N ARG A 170 7.96 -24.85 -0.79
CA ARG A 170 8.52 -25.37 0.47
C ARG A 170 8.38 -26.88 0.58
N GLU A 171 7.25 -27.42 0.18
CA GLU A 171 7.03 -28.86 0.11
C GLU A 171 7.99 -29.50 -0.87
N ASP A 172 8.14 -28.91 -2.06
CA ASP A 172 9.11 -29.33 -3.07
C ASP A 172 10.56 -29.23 -2.56
N ALA A 173 10.92 -28.12 -1.89
CA ALA A 173 12.24 -27.93 -1.30
C ALA A 173 12.57 -29.01 -0.24
N ALA A 174 11.57 -29.47 0.52
CA ALA A 174 11.74 -30.53 1.52
C ALA A 174 12.02 -31.89 0.87
N ALA A 175 11.52 -32.12 -0.36
CA ALA A 175 11.65 -33.35 -1.11
C ALA A 175 12.92 -33.41 -2.02
N VAL A 176 13.73 -32.35 -2.11
CA VAL A 176 14.89 -32.30 -3.02
C VAL A 176 15.97 -33.33 -2.65
N PRO A 177 16.38 -34.21 -3.59
CA PRO A 177 17.47 -35.16 -3.35
C PRO A 177 18.85 -34.48 -3.39
N SER A 178 19.88 -35.17 -2.89
CA SER A 178 21.26 -34.64 -2.88
C SER A 178 21.74 -34.39 -4.31
N GLY A 179 22.04 -33.11 -4.65
CA GLY A 179 22.43 -32.70 -6.00
C GLY A 179 21.28 -32.23 -6.91
N GLY A 180 20.03 -32.29 -6.45
CA GLY A 180 18.83 -31.90 -7.23
C GLY A 180 18.52 -30.40 -7.29
N VAL A 181 19.37 -29.54 -6.73
CA VAL A 181 19.03 -28.11 -6.52
C VAL A 181 18.89 -27.33 -7.83
N ALA A 182 19.70 -27.61 -8.85
CA ALA A 182 19.56 -26.93 -10.14
C ALA A 182 18.20 -27.22 -10.81
N ARG A 183 17.71 -28.46 -10.69
CA ARG A 183 16.39 -28.84 -11.20
C ARG A 183 15.28 -28.13 -10.42
N PHE A 184 15.35 -28.16 -9.09
CA PHE A 184 14.42 -27.42 -8.24
C PHE A 184 14.37 -25.92 -8.58
N GLU A 185 15.52 -25.27 -8.77
CA GLU A 185 15.55 -23.86 -9.18
C GLU A 185 14.89 -23.62 -10.55
N SER A 186 15.04 -24.55 -11.49
CA SER A 186 14.39 -24.47 -12.80
C SER A 186 12.87 -24.64 -12.68
N ASP A 187 12.42 -25.64 -11.94
CA ASP A 187 11.01 -25.95 -11.72
C ASP A 187 10.31 -24.80 -10.96
N ALA A 188 11.01 -24.25 -9.96
CA ALA A 188 10.54 -23.08 -9.20
C ALA A 188 10.44 -21.83 -10.08
N ARG A 189 11.41 -21.60 -10.98
CA ARG A 189 11.35 -20.49 -11.94
C ARG A 189 10.16 -20.64 -12.89
N GLY A 190 9.95 -21.83 -13.45
CA GLY A 190 8.77 -22.11 -14.28
C GLY A 190 7.45 -21.90 -13.54
N SER A 191 7.40 -22.26 -12.26
CA SER A 191 6.22 -22.03 -11.40
C SER A 191 5.97 -20.53 -11.13
N VAL A 192 7.04 -19.75 -10.91
CA VAL A 192 6.97 -18.29 -10.79
C VAL A 192 6.48 -17.65 -12.08
N ASP A 193 7.04 -18.04 -13.23
CA ASP A 193 6.67 -17.52 -14.55
C ASP A 193 5.20 -17.83 -14.88
N ALA A 194 4.73 -19.04 -14.53
CA ALA A 194 3.33 -19.40 -14.68
C ALA A 194 2.40 -18.53 -13.80
N VAL A 195 2.76 -18.28 -12.54
CA VAL A 195 1.98 -17.39 -11.65
C VAL A 195 1.98 -15.96 -12.17
N LEU A 196 3.09 -15.46 -12.71
CA LEU A 196 3.15 -14.13 -13.33
C LEU A 196 2.23 -14.02 -14.55
N ALA A 197 2.23 -15.04 -15.42
CA ALA A 197 1.34 -15.08 -16.58
C ALA A 197 -0.14 -15.12 -16.17
N ASP A 198 -0.50 -15.93 -15.16
CA ASP A 198 -1.85 -15.99 -14.61
C ASP A 198 -2.28 -14.65 -14.00
N LEU A 199 -1.39 -13.99 -13.26
CA LEU A 199 -1.65 -12.67 -12.68
C LEU A 199 -1.82 -11.60 -13.76
N ASP A 200 -1.01 -11.61 -14.82
CA ASP A 200 -1.13 -10.67 -15.94
C ASP A 200 -2.50 -10.81 -16.65
N ALA A 201 -2.94 -12.06 -16.88
CA ALA A 201 -4.27 -12.34 -17.41
C ALA A 201 -5.39 -11.89 -16.45
N GLU A 202 -5.23 -12.09 -15.14
CA GLU A 202 -6.19 -11.65 -14.13
C GLU A 202 -6.28 -10.13 -14.03
N ILE A 203 -5.15 -9.42 -14.04
CA ILE A 203 -5.09 -7.95 -14.04
C ILE A 203 -5.80 -7.39 -15.26
N THR A 204 -5.50 -7.94 -16.43
CA THR A 204 -6.12 -7.54 -17.69
C THR A 204 -7.63 -7.75 -17.65
N ARG A 205 -8.08 -8.91 -17.17
CA ARG A 205 -9.51 -9.21 -17.00
C ARG A 205 -10.20 -8.27 -16.01
N ALA A 206 -9.59 -8.01 -14.86
CA ALA A 206 -10.17 -7.17 -13.81
C ALA A 206 -10.29 -5.70 -14.25
N ILE A 207 -9.32 -5.19 -15.01
CA ILE A 207 -9.38 -3.86 -15.62
C ILE A 207 -10.50 -3.81 -16.67
N ALA A 208 -10.62 -4.82 -17.54
CA ALA A 208 -11.66 -4.87 -18.56
C ALA A 208 -13.08 -4.93 -17.96
N VAL A 209 -13.28 -5.72 -16.90
CA VAL A 209 -14.56 -5.78 -16.17
C VAL A 209 -14.89 -4.42 -15.57
N ALA A 210 -13.93 -3.77 -14.91
CA ALA A 210 -14.14 -2.44 -14.32
C ALA A 210 -14.41 -1.35 -15.38
N ALA A 211 -13.79 -1.43 -16.56
CA ALA A 211 -14.09 -0.53 -17.68
C ALA A 211 -15.54 -0.73 -18.19
N THR A 212 -15.97 -1.99 -18.28
CA THR A 212 -17.33 -2.37 -18.70
C THR A 212 -18.38 -1.86 -17.72
N ASP A 213 -18.15 -2.03 -16.41
CA ASP A 213 -19.03 -1.51 -15.35
C ASP A 213 -19.15 0.03 -15.41
N LEU A 214 -18.13 0.71 -15.91
CA LEU A 214 -18.07 2.15 -16.11
C LEU A 214 -18.59 2.59 -17.49
N GLY A 215 -18.98 1.68 -18.37
CA GLY A 215 -19.42 1.98 -19.74
C GLY A 215 -18.32 2.56 -20.63
N VAL A 216 -17.04 2.32 -20.34
CA VAL A 216 -15.91 2.80 -21.13
C VAL A 216 -15.46 1.69 -22.07
N ASP A 217 -15.66 1.89 -23.38
CA ASP A 217 -15.14 0.96 -24.38
C ASP A 217 -13.63 1.21 -24.59
N VAL A 218 -12.81 0.30 -24.05
CA VAL A 218 -11.35 0.33 -24.20
C VAL A 218 -10.90 -1.01 -24.78
N PRO A 219 -10.26 -1.03 -25.96
CA PRO A 219 -9.63 -2.23 -26.50
C PRO A 219 -8.60 -2.76 -25.49
N ALA A 220 -8.62 -4.07 -25.21
CA ALA A 220 -7.74 -4.72 -24.24
C ALA A 220 -6.24 -4.43 -24.49
N ASP A 221 -5.88 -4.16 -25.74
CA ASP A 221 -4.52 -3.92 -26.21
C ASP A 221 -4.04 -2.46 -26.03
N ALA A 222 -4.97 -1.51 -25.80
CA ALA A 222 -4.64 -0.09 -25.69
C ALA A 222 -3.96 0.27 -24.35
N VAL A 223 -4.14 -0.58 -23.34
CA VAL A 223 -3.47 -0.49 -22.05
C VAL A 223 -2.47 -1.63 -22.01
N ALA A 224 -1.34 -1.54 -22.72
CA ALA A 224 -0.20 -2.42 -22.51
C ALA A 224 1.02 -1.52 -22.20
N PRO A 225 1.44 -1.41 -20.94
CA PRO A 225 2.69 -0.72 -20.62
C PRO A 225 3.88 -1.56 -21.11
N ASP A 226 5.02 -0.90 -21.22
CA ASP A 226 6.31 -1.54 -21.46
C ASP A 226 6.52 -2.66 -20.42
N ARG A 227 6.82 -3.87 -20.90
CA ARG A 227 6.91 -5.08 -20.07
C ARG A 227 8.18 -4.96 -19.24
N GLN A 228 8.08 -4.47 -18.00
CA GLN A 228 9.22 -4.52 -17.09
C GLN A 228 9.54 -5.99 -16.80
N ASP A 229 10.75 -6.41 -17.13
CA ASP A 229 11.21 -7.76 -16.82
C ASP A 229 11.18 -7.98 -15.30
N PRO A 230 10.68 -9.14 -14.82
CA PRO A 230 10.72 -9.45 -13.41
C PRO A 230 12.17 -9.45 -12.91
N PRO A 231 12.44 -8.92 -11.70
CA PRO A 231 13.77 -8.97 -11.12
C PRO A 231 14.22 -10.43 -11.00
N ALA A 232 15.40 -10.74 -11.52
CA ALA A 232 15.94 -12.10 -11.48
C ALA A 232 16.01 -12.58 -10.02
N PRO A 233 15.48 -13.78 -9.69
CA PRO A 233 15.53 -14.30 -8.33
C PRO A 233 17.00 -14.46 -7.86
N PRO A 234 17.25 -14.32 -6.55
CA PRO A 234 18.60 -14.45 -6.00
C PRO A 234 19.20 -15.82 -6.35
N ARG A 235 20.50 -15.88 -6.63
CA ARG A 235 21.19 -17.15 -6.95
C ARG A 235 21.62 -17.86 -5.66
N THR A 236 21.42 -19.18 -5.55
CA THR A 236 21.85 -19.95 -4.36
C THR A 236 23.37 -20.08 -4.22
N THR A 237 24.14 -19.74 -5.25
CA THR A 237 25.60 -19.99 -5.34
C THR A 237 26.42 -19.20 -4.32
N SER A 238 26.03 -17.96 -3.99
CA SER A 238 26.79 -17.12 -3.04
C SER A 238 26.78 -17.67 -1.62
N ARG A 239 25.64 -18.21 -1.17
CA ARG A 239 25.47 -18.78 0.18
C ARG A 239 26.12 -20.15 0.36
N ARG A 240 26.36 -20.87 -0.73
CA ARG A 240 27.07 -22.17 -0.71
C ARG A 240 28.56 -22.04 -0.41
N LEU A 241 29.20 -20.90 -0.71
CA LEU A 241 30.62 -20.68 -0.45
C LEU A 241 30.89 -20.53 1.05
N GLU A 242 30.02 -19.79 1.74
CA GLU A 242 30.05 -19.55 3.17
C GLU A 242 29.73 -20.83 3.97
N GLY A 243 28.74 -21.61 3.52
CA GLY A 243 28.44 -22.93 4.06
C GLY A 243 29.58 -23.95 3.88
N ARG A 244 30.33 -23.86 2.76
CA ARG A 244 31.52 -24.71 2.52
C ARG A 244 32.68 -24.34 3.45
N LEU A 245 32.92 -23.05 3.70
CA LEU A 245 33.94 -22.59 4.65
C LEU A 245 33.64 -23.06 6.08
N MET A 246 32.39 -22.92 6.54
CA MET A 246 31.96 -23.44 7.85
C MET A 246 31.96 -24.97 7.94
N ALA A 247 31.69 -25.68 6.83
CA ALA A 247 31.76 -27.14 6.78
C ALA A 247 33.19 -27.67 6.83
N VAL A 248 34.15 -27.02 6.16
CA VAL A 248 35.57 -27.36 6.24
C VAL A 248 36.09 -27.15 7.67
N LEU A 249 35.70 -26.05 8.32
CA LEU A 249 36.05 -25.76 9.70
C LEU A 249 35.45 -26.79 10.69
N GLY A 250 34.17 -27.17 10.49
CA GLY A 250 33.50 -28.18 11.29
C GLY A 250 34.02 -29.61 11.09
N ALA A 251 34.44 -29.95 9.88
CA ALA A 251 35.04 -31.26 9.57
C ALA A 251 36.43 -31.40 10.20
N GLY A 252 37.25 -30.34 10.18
CA GLY A 252 38.55 -30.32 10.85
C GLY A 252 38.44 -30.52 12.37
N PHE A 253 37.45 -29.88 13.00
CA PHE A 253 37.19 -30.04 14.45
C PHE A 253 36.68 -31.45 14.80
N GLY A 254 35.73 -31.99 14.03
CA GLY A 254 35.19 -33.33 14.26
C GLY A 254 36.22 -34.46 14.12
N LEU A 255 37.17 -34.29 13.19
CA LEU A 255 38.29 -35.23 13.01
C LEU A 255 39.24 -35.22 14.24
N GLY A 256 39.51 -34.05 14.82
CA GLY A 256 40.34 -33.93 16.03
C GLY A 256 39.71 -34.60 17.25
N VAL A 257 38.39 -34.43 17.43
CA VAL A 257 37.65 -35.07 18.54
C VAL A 257 37.57 -36.59 18.38
N ALA A 258 37.37 -37.10 17.16
CA ALA A 258 37.34 -38.53 16.89
C ALA A 258 38.69 -39.21 17.21
N LEU A 259 39.81 -38.56 16.87
CA LEU A 259 41.14 -39.05 17.21
C LEU A 259 41.41 -39.01 18.72
N ALA A 260 40.91 -37.99 19.43
CA ALA A 260 41.02 -37.91 20.88
C ALA A 260 40.24 -39.05 21.58
N ILE A 261 39.01 -39.31 21.16
CA ILE A 261 38.16 -40.37 21.74
C ILE A 261 38.68 -41.76 21.37
N GLY A 262 39.13 -41.97 20.13
CA GLY A 262 39.74 -43.23 19.70
C GLY A 262 40.97 -43.58 20.54
N ARG A 263 41.79 -42.59 20.90
CA ARG A 263 42.97 -42.77 21.75
C ARG A 263 42.62 -43.16 23.19
N VAL A 264 41.54 -42.61 23.73
CA VAL A 264 41.03 -42.97 25.07
C VAL A 264 40.49 -44.40 25.10
N LEU A 265 39.75 -44.82 24.07
CA LEU A 265 39.20 -46.17 23.99
C LEU A 265 40.28 -47.24 23.75
N THR A 266 41.33 -46.93 22.99
CA THR A 266 42.49 -47.85 22.84
C THR A 266 43.25 -48.06 24.15
N GLY A 267 43.17 -47.12 25.09
CA GLY A 267 43.80 -47.24 26.41
C GLY A 267 43.07 -48.18 27.37
N LEU A 268 41.81 -48.54 27.09
CA LEU A 268 40.95 -49.30 28.01
C LEU A 268 40.78 -50.79 27.66
N ALA A 269 41.09 -51.23 26.44
CA ALA A 269 40.55 -52.49 25.92
C ALA A 269 41.46 -53.74 25.98
N GLY A 270 42.77 -53.64 26.28
CA GLY A 270 43.64 -54.80 26.56
C GLY A 270 43.76 -55.94 25.52
N GLY A 271 43.13 -55.83 24.33
CA GLY A 271 43.16 -56.83 23.25
C GLY A 271 44.25 -56.54 22.20
N PRO A 272 44.47 -57.44 21.21
CA PRO A 272 45.50 -57.26 20.19
C PRO A 272 45.27 -55.93 19.44
N PRO A 273 46.25 -55.00 19.50
CA PRO A 273 46.03 -53.59 19.17
C PRO A 273 45.62 -53.36 17.71
N ALA A 274 46.04 -54.24 16.80
CA ALA A 274 45.82 -54.09 15.36
C ALA A 274 44.34 -54.18 14.95
N LEU A 275 43.53 -55.04 15.59
CA LEU A 275 42.11 -55.21 15.24
C LEU A 275 41.22 -54.12 15.83
N GLY A 276 41.51 -53.66 17.04
CA GLY A 276 40.74 -52.59 17.72
C GLY A 276 40.93 -51.21 17.07
N ILE A 277 42.15 -50.91 16.59
CA ILE A 277 42.45 -49.65 15.91
C ILE A 277 41.72 -49.56 14.57
N GLY A 278 41.73 -50.62 13.76
CA GLY A 278 41.05 -50.63 12.46
C GLY A 278 39.54 -50.45 12.59
N ALA A 279 38.90 -51.17 13.52
CA ALA A 279 37.47 -51.04 13.78
C ALA A 279 37.09 -49.66 14.33
N GLY A 280 37.87 -49.12 15.26
CA GLY A 280 37.64 -47.78 15.84
C GLY A 280 37.77 -46.66 14.82
N VAL A 281 38.78 -46.72 13.94
CA VAL A 281 38.95 -45.76 12.84
C VAL A 281 37.81 -45.85 11.84
N ALA A 282 37.37 -47.06 11.47
CA ALA A 282 36.25 -47.24 10.56
C ALA A 282 34.93 -46.67 11.12
N VAL A 283 34.63 -46.93 12.39
CA VAL A 283 33.43 -46.39 13.06
C VAL A 283 33.52 -44.87 13.22
N GLY A 284 34.69 -44.34 13.58
CA GLY A 284 34.94 -42.90 13.67
C GLY A 284 34.74 -42.17 12.34
N LEU A 285 35.30 -42.72 11.25
CA LEU A 285 35.11 -42.18 9.90
C LEU A 285 33.66 -42.27 9.43
N ALA A 286 32.96 -43.37 9.74
CA ALA A 286 31.54 -43.53 9.44
C ALA A 286 30.67 -42.50 10.18
N LEU A 287 30.94 -42.22 11.46
CA LEU A 287 30.24 -41.20 12.24
C LEU A 287 30.52 -39.79 11.75
N VAL A 288 31.77 -39.47 11.38
CA VAL A 288 32.12 -38.16 10.79
C VAL A 288 31.44 -38.00 9.44
N ALA A 289 31.47 -39.01 8.58
CA ALA A 289 30.78 -39.00 7.29
C ALA A 289 29.25 -38.83 7.48
N TRP A 290 28.66 -39.53 8.45
CA TRP A 290 27.25 -39.40 8.80
C TRP A 290 26.91 -37.99 9.31
N MET A 291 27.68 -37.45 10.24
CA MET A 291 27.48 -36.10 10.80
C MET A 291 27.66 -35.00 9.74
N VAL A 292 28.68 -35.11 8.89
CA VAL A 292 28.89 -34.17 7.77
C VAL A 292 27.73 -34.27 6.78
N ARG A 293 27.24 -35.47 6.50
CA ARG A 293 26.08 -35.69 5.62
C ARG A 293 24.79 -35.12 6.23
N THR A 294 24.49 -35.39 7.50
CA THR A 294 23.28 -34.86 8.16
C THR A 294 23.33 -33.34 8.29
N ARG A 295 24.47 -32.76 8.70
CA ARG A 295 24.65 -31.30 8.77
C ARG A 295 24.55 -30.64 7.41
N ARG A 296 25.12 -31.25 6.36
CA ARG A 296 25.00 -30.75 4.98
C ARG A 296 23.54 -30.78 4.51
N LEU A 297 22.81 -31.86 4.77
CA LEU A 297 21.38 -31.97 4.42
C LEU A 297 20.52 -30.91 5.15
N LEU A 298 20.79 -30.65 6.42
CA LEU A 298 20.07 -29.62 7.19
C LEU A 298 20.40 -28.20 6.71
N HIS A 299 21.67 -27.91 6.41
CA HIS A 299 22.08 -26.62 5.89
C HIS A 299 21.55 -26.37 4.48
N ASP A 300 21.62 -27.38 3.59
CA ASP A 300 21.06 -27.28 2.24
C ASP A 300 19.55 -26.99 2.29
N ARG A 301 18.80 -27.63 3.20
CA ARG A 301 17.37 -27.34 3.41
C ARG A 301 17.11 -25.91 3.92
N ALA A 302 17.88 -25.43 4.89
CA ALA A 302 17.73 -24.07 5.41
C ALA A 302 18.04 -23.01 4.35
N VAL A 303 19.03 -23.26 3.49
CA VAL A 303 19.35 -22.39 2.35
C VAL A 303 18.21 -22.35 1.35
N LEU A 304 17.60 -23.51 1.03
CA LEU A 304 16.46 -23.58 0.10
C LEU A 304 15.23 -22.88 0.67
N ASP A 305 14.89 -23.07 1.95
CA ASP A 305 13.73 -22.39 2.56
C ASP A 305 13.93 -20.87 2.59
N GLY A 306 15.13 -20.40 2.95
CA GLY A 306 15.46 -18.97 2.88
C GLY A 306 15.39 -18.42 1.45
N TRP A 307 15.85 -19.18 0.47
CA TRP A 307 15.76 -18.82 -0.94
C TRP A 307 14.31 -18.74 -1.42
N VAL A 308 13.45 -19.70 -1.06
CA VAL A 308 12.02 -19.69 -1.43
C VAL A 308 11.33 -18.45 -0.85
N VAL A 309 11.61 -18.08 0.39
CA VAL A 309 11.06 -16.88 1.01
C VAL A 309 11.45 -15.63 0.23
N GLU A 310 12.71 -15.50 -0.16
CA GLU A 310 13.21 -14.36 -0.93
C GLU A 310 12.62 -14.32 -2.35
N ALA A 311 12.55 -15.47 -3.03
CA ALA A 311 11.98 -15.58 -4.37
C ALA A 311 10.49 -15.18 -4.39
N VAL A 312 9.69 -15.68 -3.44
CA VAL A 312 8.27 -15.31 -3.33
C VAL A 312 8.09 -13.85 -2.94
N ALA A 313 8.97 -13.29 -2.10
CA ALA A 313 8.93 -11.87 -1.76
C ALA A 313 9.22 -10.98 -2.98
N ALA A 314 10.21 -11.35 -3.80
CA ALA A 314 10.54 -10.67 -5.05
C ALA A 314 9.37 -10.74 -6.06
N LEU A 315 8.77 -11.92 -6.23
CA LEU A 315 7.57 -12.12 -7.03
C LEU A 315 6.43 -11.20 -6.57
N ARG A 316 6.13 -11.19 -5.26
CA ARG A 316 5.05 -10.35 -4.71
C ARG A 316 5.30 -8.88 -5.00
N TRP A 317 6.52 -8.41 -4.76
CA TRP A 317 6.88 -7.01 -5.00
C TRP A 317 6.68 -6.62 -6.47
N HIS A 318 7.15 -7.46 -7.39
CA HIS A 318 6.98 -7.23 -8.83
C HIS A 318 5.50 -7.27 -9.26
N ALA A 319 4.72 -8.23 -8.76
CA ALA A 319 3.29 -8.29 -9.05
C ALA A 319 2.55 -7.04 -8.52
N GLU A 320 2.88 -6.57 -7.32
CA GLU A 320 2.29 -5.35 -6.75
C GLU A 320 2.67 -4.09 -7.55
N SER A 321 3.90 -4.00 -8.07
CA SER A 321 4.31 -2.88 -8.93
C SER A 321 3.56 -2.88 -10.26
N VAL A 322 3.46 -4.04 -10.92
CA VAL A 322 2.70 -4.20 -12.17
C VAL A 322 1.24 -3.80 -11.97
N VAL A 323 0.58 -4.25 -10.88
CA VAL A 323 -0.79 -3.83 -10.56
C VAL A 323 -0.90 -2.30 -10.47
N ALA A 324 0.02 -1.64 -9.78
CA ALA A 324 -0.01 -0.19 -9.62
C ALA A 324 0.16 0.55 -10.96
N GLU A 325 1.11 0.12 -11.78
CA GLU A 325 1.39 0.70 -13.11
C GLU A 325 0.21 0.52 -14.06
N ARG A 326 -0.36 -0.70 -14.13
CA ARG A 326 -1.49 -1.03 -15.01
C ARG A 326 -2.75 -0.24 -14.63
N LEU A 327 -3.03 -0.10 -13.33
CA LEU A 327 -4.18 0.69 -12.85
C LEU A 327 -4.00 2.18 -13.11
N LEU A 328 -2.78 2.71 -12.97
CA LEU A 328 -2.49 4.11 -13.30
C LEU A 328 -2.67 4.39 -14.79
N ALA A 329 -2.15 3.50 -15.65
CA ALA A 329 -2.34 3.59 -17.09
C ALA A 329 -3.84 3.55 -17.47
N ALA A 330 -4.60 2.67 -16.82
CA ALA A 330 -6.06 2.59 -17.00
C ALA A 330 -6.77 3.88 -16.55
N GLU A 331 -6.41 4.48 -15.40
CA GLU A 331 -6.99 5.75 -14.93
C GLU A 331 -6.83 6.86 -15.98
N VAL A 332 -5.62 7.00 -16.51
CA VAL A 332 -5.31 8.04 -17.51
C VAL A 332 -6.12 7.83 -18.78
N GLU A 333 -6.22 6.59 -19.28
CA GLU A 333 -6.95 6.28 -20.52
C GLU A 333 -8.47 6.44 -20.32
N TRP A 334 -9.05 5.95 -19.22
CA TRP A 334 -10.48 6.10 -18.94
C TRP A 334 -10.89 7.56 -18.79
N MET A 335 -10.06 8.36 -18.10
CA MET A 335 -10.28 9.80 -17.96
C MET A 335 -10.09 10.56 -19.27
N ARG A 336 -9.30 10.04 -20.22
CA ARG A 336 -9.16 10.60 -21.57
C ARG A 336 -10.39 10.29 -22.42
N ARG A 337 -10.82 9.02 -22.45
CA ARG A 337 -12.01 8.55 -23.19
C ARG A 337 -13.28 9.26 -22.73
N ARG A 338 -13.53 9.35 -21.42
CA ARG A 338 -14.70 10.10 -20.89
C ARG A 338 -14.67 11.60 -21.21
N ARG A 339 -13.48 12.19 -21.39
CA ARG A 339 -13.33 13.59 -21.82
C ARG A 339 -13.59 13.80 -23.32
N ALA A 340 -13.38 12.78 -24.14
CA ALA A 340 -13.58 12.87 -25.59
C ALA A 340 -15.07 12.88 -25.99
N GLY A 341 -15.98 12.53 -25.06
CA GLY A 341 -17.40 12.34 -25.37
C GLY A 341 -17.64 11.09 -26.24
N PRO A 342 -18.91 10.66 -26.40
CA PRO A 342 -19.27 9.63 -27.38
C PRO A 342 -18.99 10.08 -28.82
#